data_AF-V9GB82-F1
#
_entry.id   AF-V9GB82-F1
#
_cell.length_a   1.000
_cell.length_b   1.000
_cell.length_c   1.000
_cell.angle_alpha   90.00
_cell.angle_beta   90.00
_cell.angle_gamma   90.00
#
_symmetry.space_group_name_H-M   'P 1'
#
loop_
_entity.id
_entity.type
_entity.pdbx_description
1 polymer ?
#
loop_
_entity_poly.entity_id
_entity_poly.type
_entity_poly.pdbx_seq_one_letter_code
_entity_poly.pdbx_strand_id
1 'polypeptide(L)'
;MANDAVQKAGEERNESNTQNLEREIFEVDLSKIERTAIETVILMYEALQAKDKESYFQHADIPSMRISPAKLEVMMIEAGRRELRPERFMLLDRSVLDPEKLSLLALTYGSQAEVVLEELSHGDRHLWFVNEFPDGPRVVDQNTIYPGAYELGRDAGLEELINVGIEQAAENRRFLAVKSKKPIMTPMQTVSMLYQAAQDGDESTFYQLSGGDEGYFAGRYAQDMVEFSEWMKAFESVQRFPMEDIPRAKLAGAYRADYNERFGSEWQVVVAWDPREESGYMGTSWIMAPGMDGIRYVVKQALTADLKSFLSDEYIRVPQMITTSSSTGTSSAITKARIRNKFLLRAFVIAEPLRLQILDGIQRFVDLVHGLDDV
;
A
#
# COMPACT_ATOMS: atom_id res chain seq x y z
N MET A 1 -35.64 42.52 -28.11
CA MET A 1 -36.04 41.85 -26.84
C MET A 1 -36.11 40.32 -26.94
N ALA A 2 -35.54 39.68 -27.98
CA ALA A 2 -35.52 38.21 -28.10
C ALA A 2 -34.13 37.58 -27.93
N ASN A 3 -33.05 38.37 -27.87
CA ASN A 3 -31.68 37.85 -27.70
C ASN A 3 -31.24 37.71 -26.24
N ASP A 4 -31.79 38.50 -25.30
CA ASP A 4 -31.38 38.43 -23.89
C ASP A 4 -31.92 37.20 -23.15
N ALA A 5 -33.05 36.64 -23.61
CA ALA A 5 -33.65 35.46 -22.99
C ALA A 5 -32.93 34.16 -23.35
N VAL A 6 -32.27 34.10 -24.52
CA VAL A 6 -31.52 32.92 -24.97
C VAL A 6 -30.12 32.90 -24.33
N GLN A 7 -29.51 34.06 -24.09
CA GLN A 7 -28.24 34.15 -23.36
C GLN A 7 -28.40 33.79 -21.87
N LYS A 8 -29.45 34.29 -21.20
CA LYS A 8 -29.73 33.92 -19.80
C LYS A 8 -30.05 32.43 -19.61
N ALA A 9 -30.81 31.83 -20.53
CA ALA A 9 -31.10 30.39 -20.46
C ALA A 9 -29.89 29.50 -20.80
N GLY A 10 -28.89 30.04 -21.52
CA GLY A 10 -27.62 29.37 -21.81
C GLY A 10 -26.64 29.42 -20.64
N GLU A 11 -26.59 30.54 -19.91
CA GLU A 11 -25.75 30.71 -18.72
C GLU A 11 -26.30 29.93 -17.51
N GLU A 12 -27.62 29.95 -17.25
CA GLU A 12 -28.23 29.18 -16.15
C GLU A 12 -28.15 27.65 -16.38
N ARG A 13 -28.19 27.18 -17.64
CA ARG A 13 -27.97 25.77 -17.96
C ARG A 13 -26.51 25.34 -17.86
N ASN A 14 -25.56 26.23 -18.15
CA ASN A 14 -24.14 25.92 -17.98
C ASN A 14 -23.73 25.97 -16.50
N GLU A 15 -24.24 26.90 -15.70
CA GLU A 15 -23.97 26.92 -14.25
C GLU A 15 -24.65 25.74 -13.53
N SER A 16 -25.88 25.37 -13.90
CA SER A 16 -26.54 24.17 -13.36
C SER A 16 -25.86 22.87 -13.78
N ASN A 17 -25.35 22.76 -15.02
CA ASN A 17 -24.60 21.57 -15.43
C ASN A 17 -23.20 21.54 -14.83
N THR A 18 -22.53 22.68 -14.63
CA THR A 18 -21.20 22.71 -14.00
C THR A 18 -21.31 22.43 -12.49
N GLN A 19 -22.36 22.92 -11.82
CA GLN A 19 -22.64 22.55 -10.42
C GLN A 19 -23.11 21.10 -10.23
N ASN A 20 -23.75 20.49 -11.24
CA ASN A 20 -24.11 19.07 -11.20
C ASN A 20 -22.93 18.15 -11.61
N LEU A 21 -22.04 18.58 -12.52
CA LEU A 21 -20.80 17.87 -12.84
C LEU A 21 -19.74 17.98 -11.74
N GLU A 22 -19.78 19.04 -10.92
CA GLU A 22 -18.94 19.17 -9.71
C GLU A 22 -19.56 18.47 -8.48
N ARG A 23 -20.80 17.97 -8.57
CA ARG A 23 -21.46 17.18 -7.51
C ARG A 23 -21.59 15.69 -7.81
N GLU A 24 -21.27 15.23 -9.02
CA GLU A 24 -20.85 13.85 -9.26
C GLU A 24 -19.35 13.68 -8.93
N ILE A 25 -18.91 14.28 -7.82
CA ILE A 25 -17.72 13.80 -7.12
C ILE A 25 -18.20 12.57 -6.36
N PHE A 26 -17.57 11.44 -6.63
CA PHE A 26 -17.80 10.16 -5.96
C PHE A 26 -17.93 10.37 -4.45
N GLU A 27 -19.16 10.45 -3.95
CA GLU A 27 -19.45 10.17 -2.56
C GLU A 27 -19.10 8.70 -2.39
N VAL A 28 -17.90 8.45 -1.89
CA VAL A 28 -17.57 7.16 -1.30
C VAL A 28 -18.63 6.91 -0.25
N ASP A 29 -19.48 5.92 -0.50
CA ASP A 29 -20.47 5.49 0.47
C ASP A 29 -19.72 4.90 1.66
N LEU A 30 -19.41 5.75 2.65
CA LEU A 30 -18.73 5.37 3.89
C LEU A 30 -19.47 4.21 4.57
N SER A 31 -20.80 4.11 4.41
CA SER A 31 -21.59 3.00 4.94
C SER A 31 -21.26 1.64 4.29
N LYS A 32 -20.71 1.64 3.06
CA LYS A 32 -20.21 0.45 2.37
C LYS A 32 -18.84 0.03 2.91
N ILE A 33 -17.94 0.98 3.19
CA ILE A 33 -16.63 0.71 3.81
C ILE A 33 -16.82 0.21 5.25
N GLU A 34 -17.70 0.84 6.02
CA GLU A 34 -18.05 0.44 7.39
C GLU A 34 -18.54 -1.01 7.49
N ARG A 35 -19.36 -1.44 6.54
CA ARG A 35 -19.82 -2.84 6.45
C ARG A 35 -18.69 -3.79 6.07
N THR A 36 -17.79 -3.36 5.20
CA THR A 36 -16.75 -4.22 4.64
C THR A 36 -15.71 -4.65 5.70
N ALA A 37 -15.31 -3.76 6.61
CA ALA A 37 -14.34 -4.11 7.66
C ALA A 37 -14.90 -5.14 8.66
N ILE A 38 -16.13 -4.93 9.14
CA ILE A 38 -16.81 -5.88 10.04
C ILE A 38 -17.03 -7.22 9.33
N GLU A 39 -17.51 -7.19 8.09
CA GLU A 39 -17.70 -8.39 7.25
C GLU A 39 -16.38 -9.16 7.09
N THR A 40 -15.26 -8.48 6.86
CA THR A 40 -13.94 -9.12 6.75
C THR A 40 -13.54 -9.86 8.03
N VAL A 41 -13.77 -9.26 9.20
CA VAL A 41 -13.51 -9.91 10.49
C VAL A 41 -14.41 -11.13 10.69
N ILE A 42 -15.70 -11.01 10.33
CA ILE A 42 -16.67 -12.10 10.41
C ILE A 42 -16.25 -13.27 9.50
N LEU A 43 -15.94 -13.01 8.23
CA LEU A 43 -15.52 -14.03 7.26
C LEU A 43 -14.22 -14.72 7.68
N MET A 44 -13.24 -13.96 8.18
CA MET A 44 -12.03 -14.54 8.78
C MET A 44 -12.38 -15.48 9.95
N TYR A 45 -13.30 -15.06 10.83
CA TYR A 45 -13.70 -15.85 11.99
C TYR A 45 -14.45 -17.12 11.61
N GLU A 46 -15.37 -17.05 10.65
CA GLU A 46 -16.07 -18.19 10.10
C GLU A 46 -15.09 -19.21 9.50
N ALA A 47 -14.06 -18.74 8.78
CA ALA A 47 -12.99 -19.58 8.27
C ALA A 47 -12.20 -20.27 9.41
N LEU A 48 -11.91 -19.56 10.50
CA LEU A 48 -11.28 -20.16 11.70
C LEU A 48 -12.16 -21.25 12.32
N GLN A 49 -13.47 -21.02 12.46
CA GLN A 49 -14.42 -22.01 12.98
C GLN A 49 -14.54 -23.23 12.08
N ALA A 50 -14.55 -23.03 10.77
CA ALA A 50 -14.57 -24.09 9.77
C ALA A 50 -13.22 -24.83 9.66
N LYS A 51 -12.16 -24.33 10.31
CA LYS A 51 -10.77 -24.78 10.17
C LYS A 51 -10.27 -24.72 8.72
N ASP A 52 -10.82 -23.78 7.96
CA ASP A 52 -10.45 -23.53 6.57
C ASP A 52 -9.27 -22.54 6.52
N LYS A 53 -8.06 -23.08 6.33
CA LYS A 53 -6.84 -22.29 6.25
C LYS A 53 -6.80 -21.42 4.98
N GLU A 54 -7.36 -21.90 3.88
CA GLU A 54 -7.30 -21.19 2.60
C GLU A 54 -8.19 -19.95 2.67
N SER A 55 -9.44 -20.12 3.09
CA SER A 55 -10.36 -18.99 3.30
C SER A 55 -9.85 -18.03 4.38
N TYR A 56 -9.22 -18.53 5.46
CA TYR A 56 -8.61 -17.67 6.47
C TYR A 56 -7.57 -16.71 5.87
N PHE A 57 -6.65 -17.21 5.04
CA PHE A 57 -5.62 -16.38 4.42
C PHE A 57 -6.13 -15.47 3.29
N GLN A 58 -7.38 -15.64 2.83
CA GLN A 58 -8.03 -14.66 1.97
C GLN A 58 -8.44 -13.41 2.75
N HIS A 59 -8.81 -13.57 4.03
CA HIS A 59 -9.35 -12.50 4.88
C HIS A 59 -8.39 -12.01 5.97
N ALA A 60 -7.22 -12.65 6.14
CA ALA A 60 -6.23 -12.28 7.15
C ALA A 60 -4.79 -12.40 6.66
N ASP A 61 -3.97 -11.42 7.04
CA ASP A 61 -2.51 -11.42 6.91
C ASP A 61 -1.85 -10.94 8.21
N ILE A 62 -2.17 -11.65 9.31
CA ILE A 62 -1.61 -11.38 10.64
C ILE A 62 -0.20 -11.99 10.72
N PRO A 63 0.87 -11.20 10.90
CA PRO A 63 2.25 -11.70 10.82
C PRO A 63 2.55 -12.86 11.77
N SER A 64 2.02 -12.82 13.01
CA SER A 64 2.25 -13.89 13.97
C SER A 64 1.63 -15.23 13.57
N MET A 65 0.52 -15.21 12.81
CA MET A 65 -0.16 -16.40 12.33
C MET A 65 0.52 -16.94 11.08
N ARG A 66 0.92 -16.04 10.16
CA ARG A 66 1.68 -16.39 8.96
C ARG A 66 3.04 -17.03 9.27
N ILE A 67 3.73 -16.53 10.31
CA ILE A 67 5.07 -17.02 10.68
C ILE A 67 4.99 -18.31 11.52
N SER A 68 3.90 -18.55 12.25
CA SER A 68 3.77 -19.67 13.19
C SER A 68 2.50 -20.49 12.95
N PRO A 69 2.62 -21.66 12.28
CA PRO A 69 1.48 -22.58 12.10
C PRO A 69 0.83 -23.00 13.41
N ALA A 70 1.62 -23.18 14.48
CA ALA A 70 1.12 -23.55 15.81
C ALA A 70 0.20 -22.48 16.41
N LYS A 71 0.50 -21.19 16.21
CA LYS A 71 -0.39 -20.11 16.68
C LYS A 71 -1.72 -20.12 15.94
N LEU A 72 -1.71 -20.35 14.63
CA LEU A 72 -2.93 -20.47 13.84
C LEU A 72 -3.78 -21.66 14.31
N GLU A 73 -3.16 -22.80 14.61
CA GLU A 73 -3.88 -23.97 15.14
C GLU A 73 -4.54 -23.69 16.50
N VAL A 74 -3.85 -22.99 17.41
CA VAL A 74 -4.44 -22.56 18.68
C VAL A 74 -5.64 -21.66 18.44
N MET A 75 -5.51 -20.67 17.56
CA MET A 75 -6.59 -19.74 17.22
C MET A 75 -7.81 -20.47 16.61
N MET A 76 -7.60 -21.46 15.74
CA MET A 76 -8.68 -22.31 15.21
C MET A 76 -9.40 -23.11 16.30
N ILE A 77 -8.66 -23.63 17.28
CA ILE A 77 -9.25 -24.33 18.44
C ILE A 77 -10.06 -23.37 19.30
N GLU A 78 -9.57 -22.16 19.53
CA GLU A 78 -10.25 -21.14 20.33
C GLU A 78 -11.52 -20.60 19.65
N ALA A 79 -11.47 -20.33 18.34
CA ALA A 79 -12.63 -19.90 17.56
C ALA A 79 -13.77 -20.93 17.61
N GLY A 80 -13.43 -22.22 17.55
CA GLY A 80 -14.41 -23.31 17.66
C GLY A 80 -15.09 -23.45 19.04
N ARG A 81 -14.61 -22.75 20.08
CA ARG A 81 -15.22 -22.77 21.43
C ARG A 81 -16.20 -21.63 21.67
N ARG A 82 -16.23 -20.66 20.76
CA ARG A 82 -17.00 -19.42 20.92
C ARG A 82 -18.11 -19.40 19.88
N GLU A 83 -19.26 -18.88 20.28
CA GLU A 83 -20.35 -18.57 19.34
C GLU A 83 -20.07 -17.23 18.68
N LEU A 84 -20.09 -17.20 17.35
CA LEU A 84 -19.96 -15.97 16.58
C LEU A 84 -21.28 -15.20 16.66
N ARG A 85 -21.20 -13.94 17.11
CA ARG A 85 -22.34 -13.05 17.29
C ARG A 85 -22.06 -11.73 16.59
N PRO A 86 -22.53 -11.56 15.33
CA PRO A 86 -22.27 -10.36 14.53
C PRO A 86 -22.61 -9.04 15.24
N GLU A 87 -23.62 -9.06 16.13
CA GLU A 87 -24.04 -7.90 16.91
C GLU A 87 -23.01 -7.39 17.92
N ARG A 88 -21.92 -8.14 18.18
CA ARG A 88 -20.82 -7.74 19.07
C ARG A 88 -19.77 -6.89 18.38
N PHE A 89 -19.80 -6.83 17.05
CA PHE A 89 -18.80 -6.12 16.26
C PHE A 89 -19.28 -4.71 15.97
N MET A 90 -18.41 -3.74 16.21
CA MET A 90 -18.66 -2.34 15.90
C MET A 90 -17.40 -1.71 15.32
N LEU A 91 -17.56 -0.82 14.35
CA LEU A 91 -16.45 -0.04 13.87
C LEU A 91 -16.10 1.04 14.91
N LEU A 92 -14.81 1.23 15.14
CA LEU A 92 -14.32 2.34 15.93
C LEU A 92 -14.45 3.64 15.13
N ASP A 93 -15.11 4.63 15.71
CA ASP A 93 -15.05 6.00 15.19
C ASP A 93 -13.64 6.56 15.43
N ARG A 94 -12.88 6.77 14.35
CA ARG A 94 -11.50 7.26 14.42
C ARG A 94 -11.36 8.65 15.04
N SER A 95 -12.44 9.44 15.12
CA SER A 95 -12.43 10.76 15.75
C SER A 95 -12.21 10.71 17.27
N VAL A 96 -12.38 9.54 17.90
CA VAL A 96 -12.10 9.33 19.33
C VAL A 96 -10.63 9.08 19.63
N LEU A 97 -9.82 8.82 18.60
CA LEU A 97 -8.38 8.59 18.74
C LEU A 97 -7.64 9.93 18.82
N ASP A 98 -6.62 9.98 19.67
CA ASP A 98 -5.74 11.14 19.68
C ASP A 98 -4.90 11.20 18.37
N PRO A 99 -4.44 12.41 17.96
CA PRO A 99 -3.70 12.56 16.70
C PRO A 99 -2.40 11.73 16.64
N GLU A 100 -1.77 11.46 17.78
CA GLU A 100 -0.56 10.64 17.84
C GLU A 100 -0.87 9.17 17.53
N LYS A 101 -1.98 8.63 18.03
CA LYS A 101 -2.44 7.27 17.73
C LYS A 101 -2.90 7.16 16.30
N LEU A 102 -3.56 8.17 15.75
CA LEU A 102 -3.90 8.19 14.33
C LEU A 102 -2.66 8.13 13.45
N SER A 103 -1.62 8.89 13.77
CA SER A 103 -0.33 8.84 13.07
C SER A 103 0.36 7.49 13.24
N LEU A 104 0.35 6.93 14.45
CA LEU A 104 0.90 5.60 14.72
C LEU A 104 0.17 4.50 13.95
N LEU A 105 -1.17 4.57 13.87
CA LEU A 105 -2.01 3.64 13.11
C LEU A 105 -1.65 3.71 11.63
N ALA A 106 -1.57 4.91 11.06
CA ALA A 106 -1.21 5.13 9.67
C ALA A 106 0.18 4.55 9.32
N LEU A 107 1.16 4.77 10.20
CA LEU A 107 2.52 4.25 10.03
C LEU A 107 2.60 2.73 10.18
N THR A 108 1.82 2.14 11.09
CA THR A 108 1.92 0.73 11.46
C THR A 108 1.08 -0.17 10.55
N TYR A 109 -0.12 0.29 10.20
CA TYR A 109 -1.13 -0.51 9.52
C TYR A 109 -1.61 0.09 8.19
N GLY A 110 -1.44 1.39 7.97
CA GLY A 110 -1.89 2.10 6.77
C GLY A 110 -2.93 3.16 7.13
N SER A 111 -3.00 4.27 6.38
CA SER A 111 -3.92 5.35 6.68
C SER A 111 -5.39 4.99 6.43
N GLN A 112 -5.64 4.00 5.55
CA GLN A 112 -6.96 3.40 5.30
C GLN A 112 -7.26 2.24 6.26
N ALA A 113 -6.42 2.00 7.26
CA ALA A 113 -6.69 0.97 8.25
C ALA A 113 -7.85 1.37 9.17
N GLU A 114 -8.77 0.44 9.35
CA GLU A 114 -9.93 0.53 10.23
C GLU A 114 -9.75 -0.37 11.45
N VAL A 115 -10.40 0.00 12.56
CA VAL A 115 -10.37 -0.80 13.80
C VAL A 115 -11.78 -1.27 14.09
N VAL A 116 -11.98 -2.59 14.10
CA VAL A 116 -13.24 -3.21 14.51
C VAL A 116 -13.11 -3.64 15.96
N LEU A 117 -14.01 -3.17 16.81
CA LEU A 117 -14.15 -3.60 18.20
C LEU A 117 -15.08 -4.81 18.26
N GLU A 118 -14.66 -5.87 18.94
CA GLU A 118 -15.55 -6.97 19.32
C GLU A 118 -15.75 -6.95 20.85
N GLU A 119 -17.00 -6.85 21.30
CA GLU A 119 -17.31 -6.95 22.72
C GLU A 119 -17.26 -8.40 23.22
N LEU A 120 -16.48 -8.64 24.28
CA LEU A 120 -16.33 -9.93 24.93
C LEU A 120 -17.05 -9.95 26.28
N SER A 121 -16.84 -11.02 27.05
CA SER A 121 -17.35 -11.11 28.42
C SER A 121 -16.64 -10.12 29.34
N HIS A 122 -17.34 -9.66 30.39
CA HIS A 122 -16.78 -8.87 31.51
C HIS A 122 -16.15 -7.52 31.13
N GLY A 123 -16.52 -6.95 29.99
CA GLY A 123 -16.01 -5.65 29.54
C GLY A 123 -14.71 -5.72 28.74
N ASP A 124 -14.17 -6.92 28.52
CA ASP A 124 -13.03 -7.14 27.63
C ASP A 124 -13.46 -6.86 26.19
N ARG A 125 -12.53 -6.39 25.36
CA ARG A 125 -12.75 -6.14 23.93
C ARG A 125 -11.57 -6.62 23.11
N HIS A 126 -11.85 -7.18 21.93
CA HIS A 126 -10.82 -7.32 20.90
C HIS A 126 -10.80 -6.09 20.01
N LEU A 127 -9.58 -5.67 19.66
CA LEU A 127 -9.29 -4.72 18.61
C LEU A 127 -8.83 -5.51 17.40
N TRP A 128 -9.59 -5.47 16.31
CA TRP A 128 -9.25 -6.08 15.03
C TRP A 128 -8.81 -4.99 14.07
N PHE A 129 -7.57 -5.08 13.58
CA PHE A 129 -7.03 -4.09 12.64
C PHE A 129 -7.26 -4.62 11.22
N VAL A 130 -8.08 -3.91 10.45
CA VAL A 130 -8.40 -4.26 9.06
C VAL A 130 -7.78 -3.22 8.16
N ASN A 131 -7.04 -3.63 7.12
CA ASN A 131 -6.56 -2.69 6.11
C ASN A 131 -6.96 -3.15 4.71
N GLU A 132 -7.09 -2.18 3.82
CA GLU A 132 -7.39 -2.37 2.40
C GLU A 132 -6.12 -2.66 1.59
N PHE A 133 -6.16 -3.73 0.81
CA PHE A 133 -5.13 -4.11 -0.14
C PHE A 133 -5.70 -4.20 -1.57
N PRO A 134 -4.84 -4.22 -2.60
CA PRO A 134 -5.27 -4.34 -4.00
C PRO A 134 -6.23 -5.51 -4.29
N ASP A 135 -6.10 -6.60 -3.55
CA ASP A 135 -6.92 -7.81 -3.67
C ASP A 135 -8.04 -7.91 -2.62
N GLY A 136 -8.27 -6.85 -1.85
CA GLY A 136 -9.35 -6.71 -0.89
C GLY A 136 -8.88 -6.48 0.56
N PRO A 137 -9.85 -6.22 1.46
CA PRO A 137 -9.56 -5.96 2.86
C PRO A 137 -9.12 -7.22 3.59
N ARG A 138 -8.20 -7.05 4.55
CA ARG A 138 -7.72 -8.14 5.40
C ARG A 138 -7.51 -7.69 6.82
N VAL A 139 -7.73 -8.60 7.76
CA VAL A 139 -7.28 -8.45 9.15
C VAL A 139 -5.76 -8.60 9.19
N VAL A 140 -5.07 -7.53 9.58
CA VAL A 140 -3.60 -7.44 9.59
C VAL A 140 -2.98 -7.53 10.97
N ASP A 141 -3.79 -7.39 12.01
CA ASP A 141 -3.39 -7.54 13.39
C ASP A 141 -4.58 -7.69 14.32
N GLN A 142 -4.31 -8.05 15.57
CA GLN A 142 -5.32 -8.08 16.63
C GLN A 142 -4.69 -7.77 17.99
N ASN A 143 -5.48 -7.19 18.89
CA ASN A 143 -5.12 -7.04 20.29
C ASN A 143 -6.34 -7.20 21.21
N THR A 144 -6.12 -7.48 22.49
CA THR A 144 -7.20 -7.56 23.49
C THR A 144 -6.97 -6.50 24.56
N ILE A 145 -8.01 -5.72 24.85
CA ILE A 145 -8.03 -4.72 25.92
C ILE A 145 -9.06 -5.13 26.97
N TYR A 146 -8.78 -4.84 28.25
CA TYR A 146 -9.67 -5.17 29.36
C TYR A 146 -9.58 -4.13 30.47
N PRO A 147 -10.60 -3.98 31.32
CA PRO A 147 -10.55 -3.06 32.46
C PRO A 147 -9.36 -3.36 33.40
N GLY A 148 -8.47 -2.40 33.58
CA GLY A 148 -7.23 -2.56 34.34
C GLY A 148 -6.06 -3.17 33.55
N ALA A 149 -6.17 -3.28 32.22
CA ALA A 149 -5.02 -3.52 31.35
C ALA A 149 -4.02 -2.35 31.43
N TYR A 150 -2.76 -2.62 31.11
CA TYR A 150 -1.73 -1.60 30.88
C TYR A 150 -1.48 -0.64 32.05
N GLU A 151 -1.60 -1.13 33.29
CA GLU A 151 -1.45 -0.32 34.51
C GLU A 151 -2.44 0.85 34.61
N LEU A 152 -3.47 0.87 33.75
CA LEU A 152 -4.52 1.87 33.80
C LEU A 152 -5.42 1.65 35.01
N GLY A 153 -5.97 2.75 35.51
CA GLY A 153 -6.97 2.70 36.58
C GLY A 153 -8.19 1.88 36.15
N ARG A 154 -8.88 1.26 37.12
CA ARG A 154 -10.13 0.53 36.84
C ARG A 154 -11.22 1.39 36.22
N ASP A 155 -11.09 2.71 36.35
CA ASP A 155 -12.01 3.72 35.84
C ASP A 155 -11.55 4.33 34.50
N ALA A 156 -10.51 3.77 33.86
CA ALA A 156 -10.05 4.22 32.55
C ALA A 156 -11.17 4.18 31.52
N GLY A 157 -11.27 5.24 30.73
CA GLY A 157 -12.25 5.33 29.66
C GLY A 157 -11.98 4.31 28.55
N LEU A 158 -13.02 3.94 27.80
CA LEU A 158 -12.85 3.05 26.66
C LEU A 158 -11.88 3.62 25.62
N GLU A 159 -11.92 4.93 25.38
CA GLU A 159 -11.01 5.63 24.47
C GLU A 159 -9.54 5.49 24.92
N GLU A 160 -9.28 5.63 26.22
CA GLU A 160 -7.94 5.46 26.81
C GLU A 160 -7.45 4.02 26.65
N LEU A 161 -8.31 3.03 26.93
CA LEU A 161 -7.99 1.62 26.73
C LEU A 161 -7.68 1.29 25.26
N ILE A 162 -8.43 1.88 24.32
CA ILE A 162 -8.20 1.70 22.89
C ILE A 162 -6.86 2.33 22.48
N ASN A 163 -6.58 3.56 22.89
CA ASN A 163 -5.34 4.26 22.56
C ASN A 163 -4.11 3.45 23.02
N VAL A 164 -4.12 2.95 24.26
CA VAL A 164 -3.02 2.10 24.77
C VAL A 164 -3.02 0.73 24.09
N GLY A 165 -4.18 0.20 23.73
CA GLY A 165 -4.29 -1.03 22.94
C GLY A 165 -3.63 -0.93 21.56
N ILE A 166 -3.73 0.22 20.88
CA ILE A 166 -3.06 0.47 19.59
C ILE A 166 -1.54 0.55 19.78
N GLU A 167 -1.07 1.24 20.82
CA GLU A 167 0.35 1.31 21.15
C GLU A 167 0.93 -0.08 21.42
N GLN A 168 0.26 -0.85 22.28
CA GLN A 168 0.69 -2.20 22.59
C GLN A 168 0.72 -3.10 21.35
N ALA A 169 -0.26 -2.97 20.45
CA ALA A 169 -0.28 -3.73 19.19
C ALA A 169 0.94 -3.38 18.32
N ALA A 170 1.26 -2.09 18.18
CA ALA A 170 2.44 -1.63 17.47
C ALA A 170 3.75 -2.11 18.13
N GLU A 171 3.84 -2.11 19.46
CA GLU A 171 4.99 -2.64 20.20
C GLU A 171 5.15 -4.15 20.04
N ASN A 172 4.04 -4.91 20.11
CA ASN A 172 4.04 -6.35 19.88
C ASN A 172 4.56 -6.68 18.47
N ARG A 173 4.18 -5.85 17.49
CA ARG A 173 4.65 -5.95 16.10
C ARG A 173 6.17 -5.69 16.01
N ARG A 174 6.69 -4.65 16.68
CA ARG A 174 8.15 -4.39 16.79
C ARG A 174 8.89 -5.56 17.47
N PHE A 175 8.32 -6.11 18.54
CA PHE A 175 8.91 -7.26 19.23
C PHE A 175 8.94 -8.52 18.34
N LEU A 176 7.89 -8.75 17.56
CA LEU A 176 7.86 -9.83 16.58
C LEU A 176 8.92 -9.64 15.49
N ALA A 177 9.12 -8.41 15.01
CA ALA A 177 10.14 -8.07 14.02
C ALA A 177 11.56 -8.44 14.49
N VAL A 178 11.91 -8.13 15.75
CA VAL A 178 13.21 -8.49 16.34
C VAL A 178 13.46 -10.01 16.34
N LYS A 179 12.39 -10.82 16.41
CA LYS A 179 12.49 -12.28 16.42
C LYS A 179 12.41 -12.92 15.04
N SER A 180 12.01 -12.15 14.02
CA SER A 180 11.82 -12.65 12.67
C SER A 180 13.13 -12.59 11.89
N LYS A 181 13.35 -13.57 11.00
CA LYS A 181 14.49 -13.56 10.06
C LYS A 181 14.23 -12.70 8.82
N LYS A 182 12.97 -12.35 8.58
CA LYS A 182 12.50 -11.56 7.43
C LYS A 182 11.61 -10.43 7.92
N PRO A 183 11.47 -9.34 7.15
CA PRO A 183 10.48 -8.33 7.44
C PRO A 183 9.10 -8.93 7.72
N ILE A 184 8.46 -8.45 8.78
CA ILE A 184 7.12 -8.93 9.17
C ILE A 184 6.02 -8.34 8.27
N MET A 185 6.25 -7.19 7.64
CA MET A 185 5.43 -6.68 6.56
C MET A 185 5.85 -7.29 5.23
N THR A 186 4.89 -7.71 4.43
CA THR A 186 5.15 -8.19 3.07
C THR A 186 5.51 -7.02 2.14
N PRO A 187 6.21 -7.26 1.02
CA PRO A 187 6.46 -6.22 0.01
C PRO A 187 5.17 -5.54 -0.47
N MET A 188 4.11 -6.33 -0.67
CA MET A 188 2.81 -5.82 -1.10
C MET A 188 2.18 -4.88 -0.07
N GLN A 189 2.26 -5.23 1.22
CA GLN A 189 1.78 -4.36 2.31
C GLN A 189 2.53 -3.03 2.33
N THR A 190 3.87 -3.06 2.20
CA THR A 190 4.69 -1.83 2.15
C THR A 190 4.26 -0.92 1.01
N VAL A 191 4.14 -1.46 -0.22
CA VAL A 191 3.75 -0.64 -1.39
C VAL A 191 2.31 -0.14 -1.27
N SER A 192 1.40 -0.97 -0.76
CA SER A 192 0.01 -0.56 -0.54
C SER A 192 -0.06 0.63 0.42
N MET A 193 0.67 0.58 1.55
CA MET A 193 0.70 1.68 2.51
C MET A 193 1.40 2.93 1.97
N LEU A 194 2.44 2.78 1.12
CA LEU A 194 3.03 3.91 0.41
C LEU A 194 2.02 4.62 -0.50
N TYR A 195 1.17 3.85 -1.18
CA TYR A 195 0.12 4.39 -2.04
C TYR A 195 -0.95 5.12 -1.22
N GLN A 196 -1.36 4.54 -0.09
CA GLN A 196 -2.30 5.18 0.84
C GLN A 196 -1.74 6.52 1.38
N ALA A 197 -0.48 6.53 1.86
CA ALA A 197 0.16 7.75 2.34
C ALA A 197 0.27 8.84 1.25
N ALA A 198 0.59 8.45 0.01
CA ALA A 198 0.64 9.37 -1.12
C ALA A 198 -0.75 9.91 -1.53
N GLN A 199 -1.81 9.10 -1.41
CA GLN A 199 -3.20 9.54 -1.64
C GLN A 199 -3.60 10.62 -0.65
N ASP A 200 -3.26 10.43 0.63
CA ASP A 200 -3.57 11.38 1.71
C ASP A 200 -2.65 12.60 1.72
N GLY A 201 -1.55 12.57 0.95
CA GLY A 201 -0.52 13.60 0.98
C GLY A 201 0.25 13.62 2.31
N ASP A 202 0.30 12.50 3.04
CA ASP A 202 1.07 12.36 4.27
C ASP A 202 2.55 12.06 3.94
N GLU A 203 3.30 13.14 3.78
CA GLU A 203 4.72 13.09 3.41
C GLU A 203 5.58 12.36 4.45
N SER A 204 5.23 12.52 5.72
CA SER A 204 5.97 11.93 6.84
C SER A 204 5.80 10.42 6.85
N THR A 205 4.56 9.94 6.74
CA THR A 205 4.28 8.50 6.68
C THR A 205 4.86 7.89 5.41
N PHE A 206 4.74 8.55 4.25
CA PHE A 206 5.36 8.09 3.01
C PHE A 206 6.88 7.94 3.15
N TYR A 207 7.54 8.99 3.68
CA TYR A 207 8.99 8.98 3.92
C TYR A 207 9.40 7.80 4.79
N GLN A 208 8.75 7.64 5.93
CA GLN A 208 9.03 6.55 6.86
C GLN A 208 8.82 5.19 6.20
N LEU A 209 7.67 4.96 5.55
CA LEU A 209 7.35 3.69 4.87
C LEU A 209 8.34 3.35 3.76
N SER A 210 8.91 4.36 3.10
CA SER A 210 9.90 4.16 2.05
C SER A 210 11.29 3.76 2.58
N GLY A 211 11.47 3.78 3.91
CA GLY A 211 12.69 3.42 4.61
C GLY A 211 13.37 4.58 5.34
N GLY A 212 12.75 5.76 5.38
CA GLY A 212 13.30 6.95 6.02
C GLY A 212 14.72 7.23 5.52
N ASP A 213 15.65 7.39 6.47
CA ASP A 213 17.06 7.69 6.19
C ASP A 213 17.82 6.52 5.51
N GLU A 214 17.26 5.31 5.52
CA GLU A 214 17.84 4.11 4.88
C GLU A 214 17.34 3.90 3.44
N GLY A 215 16.27 4.60 3.07
CA GLY A 215 15.54 4.40 1.82
C GLY A 215 16.06 5.26 0.67
N TYR A 216 15.59 4.94 -0.53
CA TYR A 216 15.88 5.68 -1.75
C TYR A 216 15.56 7.18 -1.61
N PHE A 217 14.50 7.51 -0.85
CA PHE A 217 14.02 8.88 -0.66
C PHE A 217 14.73 9.66 0.48
N ALA A 218 15.69 9.04 1.18
CA ALA A 218 16.48 9.65 2.29
C ALA A 218 17.19 10.97 1.92
N GLY A 219 17.42 11.21 0.62
CA GLY A 219 18.22 12.33 0.10
C GLY A 219 17.48 13.64 -0.19
N ARG A 220 16.28 13.86 0.34
CA ARG A 220 15.39 15.02 0.05
C ARG A 220 14.76 15.04 -1.34
N TYR A 221 14.17 13.92 -1.73
CA TYR A 221 13.30 13.83 -2.90
C TYR A 221 11.83 14.18 -2.57
N ALA A 222 11.60 15.12 -1.63
CA ALA A 222 10.25 15.55 -1.26
C ALA A 222 9.45 16.02 -2.49
N GLN A 223 10.10 16.59 -3.50
CA GLN A 223 9.47 16.93 -4.78
C GLN A 223 9.00 15.70 -5.59
N ASP A 224 9.73 14.59 -5.57
CA ASP A 224 9.35 13.38 -6.32
C ASP A 224 8.08 12.74 -5.75
N MET A 225 7.86 12.91 -4.45
CA MET A 225 6.64 12.48 -3.78
C MET A 225 5.46 13.41 -4.07
N VAL A 226 5.64 14.72 -4.27
CA VAL A 226 4.54 15.63 -4.67
C VAL A 226 3.93 15.21 -6.00
N GLU A 227 4.76 14.96 -7.01
CA GLU A 227 4.28 14.57 -8.35
C GLU A 227 3.69 13.14 -8.35
N PHE A 228 4.27 12.21 -7.57
CA PHE A 228 3.67 10.89 -7.33
C PHE A 228 2.31 11.00 -6.62
N SER A 229 2.20 11.84 -5.59
CA SER A 229 0.95 12.09 -4.85
C SER A 229 -0.11 12.75 -5.74
N GLU A 230 0.26 13.69 -6.62
CA GLU A 230 -0.65 14.30 -7.59
C GLU A 230 -1.18 13.32 -8.64
N TRP A 231 -0.40 12.29 -8.99
CA TRP A 231 -0.88 11.20 -9.84
C TRP A 231 -1.82 10.28 -9.06
N MET A 232 -1.45 9.94 -7.82
CA MET A 232 -2.21 9.09 -6.93
C MET A 232 -3.56 9.67 -6.51
N LYS A 233 -3.68 10.99 -6.35
CA LYS A 233 -4.95 11.67 -6.02
C LYS A 233 -6.08 11.41 -7.02
N ALA A 234 -5.77 11.01 -8.25
CA ALA A 234 -6.79 10.63 -9.23
C ALA A 234 -7.47 9.28 -8.91
N PHE A 235 -6.95 8.54 -7.93
CA PHE A 235 -7.35 7.19 -7.60
C PHE A 235 -7.55 7.12 -6.08
N GLU A 236 -8.80 7.24 -5.63
CA GLU A 236 -9.20 7.41 -4.22
C GLU A 236 -8.88 6.22 -3.30
N SER A 237 -8.58 5.03 -3.84
CA SER A 237 -8.30 3.82 -3.08
C SER A 237 -7.19 3.00 -3.72
N VAL A 238 -6.40 2.32 -2.89
CA VAL A 238 -5.34 1.41 -3.35
C VAL A 238 -5.88 0.24 -4.19
N GLN A 239 -7.14 -0.16 -3.98
CA GLN A 239 -7.81 -1.21 -4.77
C GLN A 239 -7.94 -0.86 -6.26
N ARG A 240 -7.82 0.43 -6.63
CA ARG A 240 -7.86 0.86 -8.03
C ARG A 240 -6.57 0.52 -8.78
N PHE A 241 -5.51 0.09 -8.10
CA PHE A 241 -4.24 -0.24 -8.72
C PHE A 241 -4.01 -1.75 -8.71
N PRO A 242 -3.94 -2.38 -9.89
CA PRO A 242 -3.46 -3.76 -9.98
C PRO A 242 -2.01 -3.80 -9.52
N MET A 243 -1.76 -4.43 -8.37
CA MET A 243 -0.41 -4.64 -7.87
C MET A 243 -0.06 -6.12 -7.90
N GLU A 244 1.20 -6.39 -8.23
CA GLU A 244 1.72 -7.74 -8.36
C GLU A 244 3.13 -7.83 -7.77
N ASP A 245 3.34 -8.82 -6.90
CA ASP A 245 4.69 -9.22 -6.50
C ASP A 245 5.30 -10.06 -7.62
N ILE A 246 6.27 -9.49 -8.33
CA ILE A 246 6.88 -10.12 -9.50
C ILE A 246 8.00 -11.06 -9.01
N PRO A 247 7.92 -12.38 -9.25
CA PRO A 247 9.01 -13.27 -8.89
C PRO A 247 10.27 -12.82 -9.60
N ARG A 248 11.39 -12.67 -8.89
CA ARG A 248 12.66 -12.22 -9.48
C ARG A 248 13.04 -12.97 -10.75
N ALA A 249 12.73 -14.27 -10.81
CA ALA A 249 12.97 -15.12 -11.97
C ALA A 249 12.34 -14.61 -13.28
N LYS A 250 11.26 -13.82 -13.17
CA LYS A 250 10.52 -13.20 -14.27
C LYS A 250 11.06 -11.82 -14.67
N LEU A 251 12.16 -11.37 -14.07
CA LEU A 251 12.88 -10.18 -14.51
C LEU A 251 13.98 -10.54 -15.53
N ALA A 252 14.28 -9.61 -16.42
CA ALA A 252 15.36 -9.80 -17.38
C ALA A 252 16.69 -10.08 -16.64
N GLY A 253 17.50 -10.98 -17.20
CA GLY A 253 18.69 -11.52 -16.52
C GLY A 253 19.68 -10.45 -16.04
N ALA A 254 19.85 -9.39 -16.84
CA ALA A 254 20.72 -8.27 -16.52
C ALA A 254 20.31 -7.53 -15.23
N TYR A 255 19.01 -7.22 -15.07
CA TYR A 255 18.51 -6.53 -13.86
C TYR A 255 18.63 -7.41 -12.62
N ARG A 256 18.36 -8.72 -12.75
CA ARG A 256 18.56 -9.65 -11.62
C ARG A 256 19.99 -9.66 -11.13
N ALA A 257 20.96 -9.73 -12.06
CA ALA A 257 22.38 -9.76 -11.72
C ALA A 257 22.79 -8.47 -11.00
N ASP A 258 22.44 -7.31 -11.57
CA ASP A 258 22.71 -5.99 -10.97
C ASP A 258 22.12 -5.85 -9.56
N TYR A 259 20.84 -6.20 -9.39
CA TYR A 259 20.18 -6.04 -8.09
C TYR A 259 20.64 -7.06 -7.05
N ASN A 260 21.05 -8.26 -7.45
CA ASN A 260 21.68 -9.20 -6.53
C ASN A 260 23.02 -8.66 -6.00
N GLU A 261 23.81 -8.02 -6.86
CA GLU A 261 25.07 -7.39 -6.47
C GLU A 261 24.84 -6.19 -5.56
N ARG A 262 23.89 -5.32 -5.90
CA ARG A 262 23.65 -4.06 -5.18
C ARG A 262 22.86 -4.23 -3.87
N PHE A 263 21.89 -5.14 -3.84
CA PHE A 263 20.92 -5.26 -2.74
C PHE A 263 20.94 -6.62 -2.04
N GLY A 264 21.84 -7.52 -2.44
CA GLY A 264 21.97 -8.86 -1.87
C GLY A 264 20.93 -9.84 -2.41
N SER A 265 20.73 -10.98 -1.73
CA SER A 265 19.90 -12.06 -2.26
C SER A 265 18.41 -11.99 -1.86
N GLU A 266 18.01 -11.07 -0.99
CA GLU A 266 16.66 -11.05 -0.39
C GLU A 266 15.76 -9.92 -0.93
N TRP A 267 16.21 -9.13 -1.91
CA TRP A 267 15.37 -8.09 -2.50
C TRP A 267 14.14 -8.67 -3.20
N GLN A 268 13.08 -7.85 -3.25
CA GLN A 268 11.78 -8.15 -3.84
C GLN A 268 11.39 -7.04 -4.80
N VAL A 269 10.43 -7.33 -5.69
CA VAL A 269 9.89 -6.35 -6.63
C VAL A 269 8.38 -6.42 -6.63
N VAL A 270 7.74 -5.28 -6.37
CA VAL A 270 6.30 -5.12 -6.57
C VAL A 270 6.09 -4.17 -7.72
N VAL A 271 5.20 -4.52 -8.65
CA VAL A 271 4.78 -3.63 -9.72
C VAL A 271 3.35 -3.20 -9.47
N ALA A 272 3.12 -1.90 -9.46
CA ALA A 272 1.79 -1.31 -9.56
C ALA A 272 1.57 -0.90 -11.02
N TRP A 273 0.66 -1.60 -11.70
CA TRP A 273 0.36 -1.35 -13.11
C TRP A 273 -0.52 -0.11 -13.28
N ASP A 274 -0.37 0.61 -14.39
CA ASP A 274 -1.27 1.72 -14.70
C ASP A 274 -2.69 1.16 -14.96
N PRO A 275 -3.69 1.52 -14.14
CA PRO A 275 -5.05 1.01 -14.31
C PRO A 275 -5.72 1.49 -15.60
N ARG A 276 -5.16 2.51 -16.26
CA ARG A 276 -5.67 3.02 -17.55
C ARG A 276 -5.13 2.22 -18.74
N GLU A 277 -4.13 1.37 -18.51
CA GLU A 277 -3.51 0.51 -19.52
C GLU A 277 -3.51 -0.96 -19.04
N GLU A 278 -4.70 -1.53 -18.89
CA GLU A 278 -4.90 -2.91 -18.37
C GLU A 278 -4.16 -4.01 -19.13
N SER A 279 -3.86 -3.81 -20.41
CA SER A 279 -3.08 -4.73 -21.24
C SER A 279 -1.64 -4.26 -21.51
N GLY A 280 -1.28 -3.07 -21.04
CA GLY A 280 0.05 -2.49 -21.22
C GLY A 280 1.07 -3.03 -20.22
N TYR A 281 2.33 -2.68 -20.42
CA TYR A 281 3.38 -2.89 -19.41
C TYR A 281 3.76 -1.58 -18.71
N MET A 282 2.91 -0.56 -18.82
CA MET A 282 3.10 0.71 -18.13
C MET A 282 2.77 0.55 -16.65
N GLY A 283 3.67 1.03 -15.79
CA GLY A 283 3.47 1.00 -14.35
C GLY A 283 4.68 1.49 -13.58
N THR A 284 4.59 1.38 -12.26
CA THR A 284 5.67 1.69 -11.33
C THR A 284 6.17 0.41 -10.66
N SER A 285 7.46 0.11 -10.81
CA SER A 285 8.13 -0.97 -10.08
C SER A 285 8.83 -0.43 -8.83
N TRP A 286 8.70 -1.18 -7.75
CA TRP A 286 9.26 -0.92 -6.43
C TRP A 286 10.26 -2.02 -6.09
N ILE A 287 11.55 -1.70 -6.17
CA ILE A 287 12.62 -2.60 -5.79
C ILE A 287 12.93 -2.36 -4.33
N MET A 288 12.74 -3.38 -3.50
CA MET A 288 12.86 -3.25 -2.06
C MET A 288 13.76 -4.32 -1.48
N ALA A 289 14.47 -4.01 -0.41
CA ALA A 289 15.31 -4.94 0.33
C ALA A 289 14.95 -4.92 1.82
N PRO A 290 15.24 -5.98 2.60
CA PRO A 290 14.97 -5.97 4.04
C PRO A 290 15.60 -4.76 4.74
N GLY A 291 14.81 -4.03 5.53
CA GLY A 291 15.29 -2.90 6.33
C GLY A 291 15.98 -3.35 7.62
N MET A 292 16.70 -2.42 8.26
CA MET A 292 17.41 -2.68 9.52
C MET A 292 16.48 -2.98 10.70
N ASP A 293 15.27 -2.41 10.72
CA ASP A 293 14.30 -2.60 11.80
C ASP A 293 13.62 -3.98 11.80
N GLY A 294 13.79 -4.75 10.72
CA GLY A 294 13.13 -6.04 10.54
C GLY A 294 11.60 -5.95 10.43
N ILE A 295 11.03 -4.75 10.37
CA ILE A 295 9.59 -4.53 10.28
C ILE A 295 9.16 -4.61 8.82
N ARG A 296 9.85 -3.86 7.96
CA ARG A 296 9.44 -3.65 6.56
C ARG A 296 10.58 -3.85 5.58
N TYR A 297 10.19 -3.97 4.32
CA TYR A 297 11.11 -3.81 3.21
C TYR A 297 11.32 -2.32 2.94
N VAL A 298 12.57 -1.91 2.74
CA VAL A 298 12.98 -0.55 2.43
C VAL A 298 13.06 -0.38 0.92
N VAL A 299 12.49 0.70 0.39
CA VAL A 299 12.57 1.03 -1.03
C VAL A 299 14.01 1.39 -1.36
N LYS A 300 14.63 0.62 -2.27
CA LYS A 300 15.99 0.87 -2.74
C LYS A 300 16.02 1.51 -4.12
N GLN A 301 14.98 1.29 -4.92
CA GLN A 301 14.79 1.92 -6.22
C GLN A 301 13.31 1.89 -6.62
N ALA A 302 12.85 2.91 -7.32
CA ALA A 302 11.54 2.92 -7.99
C ALA A 302 11.71 3.29 -9.47
N LEU A 303 10.99 2.63 -10.37
CA LEU A 303 10.99 2.96 -11.81
C LEU A 303 9.57 3.11 -12.33
N THR A 304 9.28 4.17 -13.08
CA THR A 304 7.97 4.37 -13.73
C THR A 304 8.17 4.50 -15.23
N ALA A 305 7.73 3.51 -16.01
CA ALA A 305 7.91 3.45 -17.46
C ALA A 305 7.10 2.30 -18.08
N ASP A 306 7.24 2.10 -19.38
CA ASP A 306 6.99 0.80 -20.01
C ASP A 306 8.03 -0.20 -19.47
N LEU A 307 7.56 -1.16 -18.67
CA LEU A 307 8.35 -2.16 -17.99
C LEU A 307 8.63 -3.40 -18.87
N LYS A 308 8.25 -3.42 -20.14
CA LYS A 308 8.43 -4.61 -21.00
C LYS A 308 9.88 -5.08 -21.06
N SER A 309 10.86 -4.17 -21.17
CA SER A 309 12.29 -4.51 -21.19
C SER A 309 12.85 -4.91 -19.83
N PHE A 310 12.13 -4.58 -18.74
CA PHE A 310 12.49 -4.93 -17.38
C PHE A 310 12.14 -6.39 -17.06
N LEU A 311 11.12 -6.91 -17.75
CA LEU A 311 10.59 -8.26 -17.58
C LEU A 311 11.30 -9.24 -18.51
N SER A 312 11.31 -10.52 -18.14
CA SER A 312 11.81 -11.58 -19.01
C SER A 312 10.84 -11.83 -20.17
N ASP A 313 11.34 -12.32 -21.31
CA ASP A 313 10.50 -12.64 -22.48
C ASP A 313 9.38 -13.67 -22.17
N GLU A 314 9.57 -14.53 -21.17
CA GLU A 314 8.59 -15.51 -20.70
C GLU A 314 7.51 -14.95 -19.75
N TYR A 315 7.57 -13.65 -19.42
CA TYR A 315 6.60 -13.04 -18.52
C TYR A 315 5.35 -12.64 -19.31
N ILE A 316 4.22 -13.24 -18.93
CA ILE A 316 2.92 -12.92 -19.48
C ILE A 316 2.13 -12.24 -18.37
N ARG A 317 1.80 -10.96 -18.57
CA ARG A 317 0.91 -10.25 -17.67
C ARG A 317 -0.48 -10.84 -17.83
N VAL A 318 -1.07 -11.30 -16.74
CA VAL A 318 -2.49 -11.63 -16.68
C VAL A 318 -3.19 -10.40 -16.10
N PRO A 319 -4.00 -9.67 -16.88
CA PRO A 319 -4.74 -8.54 -16.36
C PRO A 319 -5.58 -8.99 -15.16
N GLN A 320 -5.33 -8.41 -13.98
CA GLN A 320 -6.23 -8.58 -12.86
C GLN A 320 -7.49 -7.77 -13.17
N MET A 321 -8.65 -8.43 -13.16
CA MET A 321 -9.92 -7.72 -13.26
C MET A 321 -10.06 -6.86 -12.00
N ILE A 322 -9.95 -5.54 -12.16
CA ILE A 322 -10.37 -4.61 -11.11
C ILE A 322 -11.87 -4.86 -10.94
N THR A 323 -12.29 -5.32 -9.77
CA THR A 323 -13.71 -5.47 -9.41
C THR A 323 -14.34 -4.09 -9.21
N THR A 324 -14.42 -3.32 -10.29
CA THR A 324 -15.29 -2.15 -10.36
C THR A 324 -16.71 -2.65 -10.57
N SER A 325 -17.57 -2.47 -9.57
CA SER A 325 -19.01 -2.43 -9.85
C SER A 325 -19.25 -1.34 -10.89
N SER A 326 -19.70 -1.76 -12.07
CA SER A 326 -19.86 -0.99 -13.32
C SER A 326 -20.29 0.47 -13.19
N SER A 327 -19.62 1.38 -13.91
CA SER A 327 -20.30 2.42 -14.69
C SER A 327 -19.43 2.92 -15.85
N THR A 328 -20.09 3.11 -16.98
CA THR A 328 -19.60 3.49 -18.32
C THR A 328 -19.28 4.99 -18.44
N GLY A 329 -18.23 5.39 -19.16
CA GLY A 329 -18.20 6.76 -19.73
C GLY A 329 -16.86 7.40 -20.13
N THR A 330 -16.37 7.09 -21.34
CA THR A 330 -15.79 8.00 -22.37
C THR A 330 -14.84 9.19 -22.06
N SER A 331 -13.59 9.04 -22.52
CA SER A 331 -12.93 9.80 -23.60
C SER A 331 -13.10 11.34 -23.66
N SER A 332 -12.26 12.10 -22.95
CA SER A 332 -11.88 13.48 -23.38
C SER A 332 -10.52 14.00 -22.87
N ALA A 333 -9.77 13.23 -22.06
CA ALA A 333 -8.52 13.67 -21.43
C ALA A 333 -7.26 13.68 -22.33
N ILE A 334 -7.42 13.46 -23.64
CA ILE A 334 -6.32 13.20 -24.60
C ILE A 334 -5.40 14.42 -24.80
N THR A 335 -5.83 15.64 -24.48
CA THR A 335 -5.03 16.85 -24.79
C THR A 335 -4.16 17.36 -23.64
N LYS A 336 -4.42 16.98 -22.37
CA LYS A 336 -3.56 17.38 -21.24
C LYS A 336 -2.35 16.45 -21.01
N ALA A 337 -2.31 15.30 -21.68
CA ALA A 337 -1.25 14.28 -21.55
C ALA A 337 0.12 14.72 -22.09
N ARG A 338 0.20 15.73 -22.97
CA ARG A 338 1.47 16.11 -23.63
C ARG A 338 2.42 16.93 -22.73
N ILE A 339 1.92 17.52 -21.64
CA ILE A 339 2.70 18.36 -20.72
C ILE A 339 3.28 17.54 -19.54
N ARG A 340 2.70 16.38 -19.23
CA ARG A 340 3.14 15.47 -18.14
C ARG A 340 4.36 14.59 -18.48
N ASN A 341 4.81 14.59 -19.74
CA ASN A 341 6.01 13.86 -20.21
C ASN A 341 7.35 14.37 -19.62
N LYS A 342 7.34 15.40 -18.77
CA LYS A 342 8.55 15.89 -18.08
C LYS A 342 8.97 14.99 -16.90
N PHE A 343 8.04 14.19 -16.35
CA PHE A 343 8.33 13.19 -15.32
C PHE A 343 9.17 12.02 -15.88
N LEU A 344 8.83 11.57 -17.10
CA LEU A 344 9.49 10.42 -17.74
C LEU A 344 10.96 10.64 -18.09
N LEU A 345 11.41 11.90 -18.21
CA LEU A 345 12.77 12.24 -18.59
C LEU A 345 13.68 12.61 -17.41
N ARG A 346 13.15 12.85 -16.19
CA ARG A 346 13.99 13.27 -15.05
C ARG A 346 14.36 12.15 -14.09
N ALA A 347 13.55 11.10 -13.98
CA ALA A 347 13.96 9.86 -13.31
C ALA A 347 15.10 9.11 -14.08
N PHE A 348 15.43 9.54 -15.30
CA PHE A 348 16.41 8.88 -16.19
C PHE A 348 17.74 9.63 -16.41
N VAL A 349 18.00 10.79 -15.80
CA VAL A 349 19.21 11.59 -16.15
C VAL A 349 20.44 11.35 -15.27
N ILE A 350 20.38 10.56 -14.18
CA ILE A 350 21.59 10.36 -13.34
C ILE A 350 22.35 9.05 -13.65
N ALA A 351 21.77 8.05 -14.32
CA ALA A 351 22.47 6.78 -14.58
C ALA A 351 23.00 6.61 -16.01
N GLU A 352 22.33 7.14 -17.04
CA GLU A 352 22.68 6.81 -18.44
C GLU A 352 23.82 7.66 -19.04
N PRO A 353 23.91 8.99 -18.80
CA PRO A 353 25.04 9.78 -19.29
C PRO A 353 26.37 9.40 -18.61
N LEU A 354 26.34 9.04 -17.32
CA LEU A 354 27.53 8.57 -16.62
C LEU A 354 27.95 7.16 -17.06
N ARG A 355 27.00 6.26 -17.34
CA ARG A 355 27.33 4.91 -17.84
C ARG A 355 27.96 4.96 -19.23
N LEU A 356 27.45 5.78 -20.14
CA LEU A 356 28.05 5.95 -21.47
C LEU A 356 29.40 6.69 -21.40
N GLN A 357 29.57 7.68 -20.51
CA GLN A 357 30.87 8.37 -20.34
C GLN A 357 31.91 7.51 -19.62
N ILE A 358 31.51 6.66 -18.68
CA ILE A 358 32.40 5.72 -17.99
C ILE A 358 32.77 4.57 -18.93
N LEU A 359 31.84 4.02 -19.72
CA LEU A 359 32.16 2.98 -20.70
C LEU A 359 33.01 3.52 -21.86
N ASP A 360 32.74 4.73 -22.34
CA ASP A 360 33.57 5.38 -23.37
C ASP A 360 34.94 5.81 -22.81
N GLY A 361 35.00 6.22 -21.54
CA GLY A 361 36.24 6.51 -20.83
C GLY A 361 37.09 5.25 -20.56
N ILE A 362 36.47 4.13 -20.19
CA ILE A 362 37.12 2.83 -20.01
C ILE A 362 37.59 2.29 -21.35
N GLN A 363 36.78 2.37 -22.41
CA GLN A 363 37.18 1.91 -23.75
C GLN A 363 38.36 2.74 -24.29
N ARG A 364 38.33 4.07 -24.16
CA ARG A 364 39.47 4.92 -24.54
C ARG A 364 40.72 4.65 -23.71
N PHE A 365 40.58 4.30 -22.43
CA PHE A 365 41.71 3.92 -21.58
C PHE A 365 42.29 2.55 -22.00
N VAL A 366 41.44 1.59 -22.32
CA VAL A 366 41.83 0.26 -22.83
C VAL A 366 42.52 0.39 -24.20
N ASP A 367 42.00 1.22 -25.10
CA ASP A 367 42.59 1.47 -26.41
C ASP A 367 43.93 2.23 -26.30
N LEU A 368 44.08 3.13 -25.30
CA LEU A 368 45.33 3.83 -25.02
C LEU A 368 46.40 2.90 -24.43
N VAL A 369 46.01 1.98 -23.56
CA VAL A 369 46.91 0.99 -22.95
C VAL A 369 47.35 -0.05 -23.97
N HIS A 370 46.45 -0.54 -24.84
CA HIS A 370 46.80 -1.50 -25.89
C HIS A 370 47.47 -0.87 -27.11
N GLY A 371 47.31 0.43 -27.34
CA GLY A 371 48.07 1.17 -28.37
C GLY A 371 49.52 1.50 -27.99
N LEU A 372 49.92 1.25 -26.74
CA LEU A 372 51.29 1.46 -26.25
C LEU A 372 52.15 0.18 -26.29
N ASP A 373 51.55 -0.98 -26.61
CA ASP A 373 52.27 -2.26 -26.74
C ASP A 373 52.83 -2.51 -28.16
N ASP A 374 52.58 -1.60 -29.11
CA ASP A 374 53.02 -1.69 -30.52
C ASP A 374 54.00 -0.55 -30.94
N VAL A 375 54.80 -0.01 -30.01
CA VAL A 375 55.93 0.92 -30.30
C VAL A 375 57.26 0.36 -29.85
#